data_AF-A0A7K4X0E3-F1
#
_entry.id   AF-A0A7K4X0E3-F1
#
_cell.length_a   1.000
_cell.length_b   1.000
_cell.length_c   1.000
_cell.angle_alpha   90.00
_cell.angle_beta   90.00
_cell.angle_gamma   90.00
#
_symmetry.space_group_name_H-M   'P 1'
#
loop_
_entity.id
_entity.type
_entity.pdbx_description
1 polymer ?
#
loop_
_entity_poly.entity_id
_entity_poly.type
_entity_poly.pdbx_seq_one_letter_code
_entity_poly.pdbx_strand_id
1 'polypeptide(L)' 'VTLGVSLSPGAVKVTPGHSAQDLALARAHGLPLLSVIADDGTLCPPGGGWLQGVPRFEARSQVVAALAQQGL' A
#
# COMPACT_ATOMS: atom_id res chain seq x y z
N VAL A 1 -4.56 9.62 -5.73
CA VAL A 1 -5.34 10.81 -5.29
C VAL A 1 -4.36 11.95 -5.30
N THR A 2 -4.42 12.84 -6.30
CA THR A 2 -3.52 13.98 -6.37
C THR A 2 -3.85 14.90 -5.21
N LEU A 3 -2.92 15.07 -4.27
CA LEU A 3 -3.14 15.98 -3.14
C LEU A 3 -1.99 16.98 -3.11
N GLY A 4 -2.30 18.18 -3.64
CA GLY A 4 -1.57 19.39 -3.31
C GLY A 4 -1.70 19.68 -1.81
N VAL A 5 -0.79 20.50 -1.30
CA VAL A 5 -0.72 21.03 0.06
C VAL A 5 -2.12 21.29 0.65
N SER A 6 -2.65 20.29 1.37
CA SER A 6 -3.81 20.30 2.31
C SER A 6 -4.41 18.89 2.38
N LEU A 7 -3.65 17.96 2.97
CA LEU A 7 -4.21 16.81 3.67
C LEU A 7 -4.06 17.09 5.16
N SER A 8 -4.99 16.60 5.99
CA SER A 8 -5.02 16.79 7.45
C SER A 8 -3.62 16.94 8.06
N PRO A 9 -3.37 17.95 8.93
CA PRO A 9 -2.06 18.15 9.55
C PRO A 9 -1.72 16.93 10.41
N GLY A 10 -0.98 15.97 9.84
CA GLY A 10 -0.75 14.67 10.45
C GLY A 10 0.14 13.76 9.59
N ALA A 11 0.26 12.50 10.01
CA ALA A 11 1.04 11.49 9.31
C ALA A 11 0.22 10.79 8.22
N VAL A 12 0.87 10.47 7.09
CA VAL A 12 0.28 9.74 5.96
C VAL A 12 1.16 8.55 5.58
N LYS A 13 0.57 7.51 4.98
CA LYS A 13 1.33 6.37 4.44
C LYS A 13 2.10 6.76 3.18
N VAL A 14 3.27 6.15 2.98
CA VAL A 14 4.12 6.29 1.78
C VAL A 14 4.27 4.92 1.13
N THR A 15 3.86 4.81 -0.14
CA THR A 15 3.76 3.57 -0.93
C THR A 15 4.38 3.74 -2.32
N PRO A 16 5.73 3.68 -2.44
CA PRO A 16 6.44 4.04 -3.67
C PRO A 16 6.08 3.20 -4.89
N GLY A 17 5.73 1.92 -4.70
CA GLY A 17 5.30 1.02 -5.78
C GLY A 17 3.90 1.30 -6.34
N HIS A 18 3.11 2.17 -5.71
CA HIS A 18 1.69 2.35 -6.01
C HIS A 18 1.23 3.82 -6.10
N SER A 19 2.14 4.78 -5.93
CA SER A 19 1.85 6.22 -5.99
C SER A 19 3.05 6.97 -6.56
N ALA A 20 2.84 7.74 -7.64
CA ALA A 20 3.91 8.54 -8.26
C ALA A 20 4.46 9.64 -7.31
N GLN A 21 3.62 10.17 -6.43
CA GLN A 21 4.02 11.15 -5.42
C GLN A 21 4.93 10.50 -4.37
N ASP A 22 4.55 9.32 -3.90
CA ASP A 22 5.32 8.57 -2.90
C ASP A 22 6.64 8.08 -3.49
N LEU A 23 6.69 7.77 -4.80
CA LEU A 23 7.91 7.43 -5.51
C LEU A 23 8.91 8.59 -5.55
N ALA A 24 8.44 9.81 -5.82
CA ALA A 24 9.30 11.00 -5.81
C ALA A 24 9.87 11.25 -4.41
N LEU A 25 9.03 11.13 -3.38
CA LEU A 25 9.45 11.24 -1.99
C LEU A 25 10.45 10.14 -1.61
N ALA A 26 10.18 8.88 -1.97
CA ALA A 26 11.08 7.76 -1.72
C ALA A 26 12.47 7.97 -2.35
N ARG A 27 12.53 8.48 -3.58
CA ARG A 27 13.81 8.80 -4.23
C ARG A 27 14.57 9.89 -3.49
N ALA A 28 13.89 10.93 -3.03
CA ALA A 28 14.50 12.00 -2.24
C ALA A 28 15.06 11.52 -0.90
N HIS A 29 14.45 10.48 -0.31
CA HIS A 29 14.81 9.93 1.00
C HIS A 29 15.54 8.58 0.94
N GLY A 30 15.91 8.09 -0.25
CA GLY A 30 16.60 6.81 -0.42
C GLY A 30 15.80 5.57 0.03
N LEU A 31 14.46 5.63 -0.01
CA LEU A 31 13.60 4.51 0.37
C LEU A 31 13.57 3.43 -0.74
N PRO A 32 13.50 2.14 -0.38
CA PRO A 32 13.43 1.06 -1.34
C PRO A 32 12.09 1.07 -2.11
N LEU A 33 12.16 0.63 -3.37
CA LEU A 33 10.96 0.40 -4.18
C LEU A 33 10.46 -1.02 -3.95
N LEU A 34 9.30 -1.16 -3.30
CA LEU A 34 8.63 -2.42 -3.06
C LEU A 34 7.20 -2.37 -3.62
N SER A 35 6.78 -3.46 -4.25
CA SER A 35 5.40 -3.71 -4.67
C SER A 35 4.91 -4.99 -4.02
N VAL A 36 3.64 -5.00 -3.61
CA VAL A 36 2.95 -6.19 -3.10
C VAL A 36 1.81 -6.64 -4.00
N ILE A 37 1.64 -5.96 -5.13
CA ILE A 37 0.61 -6.27 -6.13
C ILE A 37 1.35 -6.62 -7.41
N ALA A 38 1.11 -7.82 -7.92
CA ALA A 38 1.65 -8.29 -9.19
C ALA A 38 0.91 -7.64 -10.38
N ASP A 39 1.46 -7.79 -11.58
CA ASP A 39 0.90 -7.20 -12.81
C ASP A 39 -0.51 -7.73 -13.14
N ASP A 40 -0.83 -8.95 -12.71
CA ASP A 40 -2.16 -9.55 -12.83
C ASP A 40 -3.16 -9.03 -11.79
N GLY A 41 -2.71 -8.16 -10.87
CA GLY A 41 -3.52 -7.55 -9.83
C GLY A 41 -3.72 -8.40 -8.58
N THR A 42 -3.03 -9.53 -8.45
CA THR A 42 -3.03 -10.37 -7.25
C THR A 42 -1.95 -9.94 -6.25
N LEU A 43 -2.12 -10.29 -4.98
CA LEU A 43 -1.13 -10.04 -3.93
C LEU A 43 0.06 -10.99 -4.08
N CYS A 44 1.27 -10.45 -4.03
CA CYS A 44 2.53 -11.17 -4.19
C CYS A 44 3.53 -10.84 -3.06
N PRO A 45 4.58 -11.67 -2.85
CA PRO A 45 5.63 -11.35 -1.89
C PRO A 45 6.28 -9.97 -2.17
N PRO A 46 6.63 -9.19 -1.13
CA PRO A 46 6.60 -9.56 0.30
C PRO A 46 5.25 -9.41 0.99
N GLY A 47 4.21 -8.87 0.34
CA GLY A 47 2.89 -8.68 0.96
C GLY A 47 1.97 -9.91 0.90
N GLY A 48 2.37 -10.94 0.15
CA GLY A 48 1.63 -12.19 -0.05
C GLY A 48 1.80 -13.17 1.10
N GLY A 49 1.33 -12.84 2.30
CA GLY A 49 1.17 -13.80 3.40
C GLY A 49 0.00 -14.75 3.12
N TRP A 50 -0.97 -14.79 4.03
CA TRP A 50 -2.25 -15.52 3.85
C TRP A 50 -3.14 -14.98 2.71
N LEU A 51 -2.66 -13.96 1.98
CA LEU A 51 -3.32 -13.31 0.84
C LEU A 51 -2.62 -13.59 -0.49
N GLN A 52 -1.57 -14.41 -0.54
CA GLN A 52 -0.85 -14.67 -1.79
C GLN A 52 -1.78 -15.19 -2.89
N GLY A 53 -1.74 -14.58 -4.07
CA GLY A 53 -2.59 -14.92 -5.21
C GLY A 53 -4.02 -14.38 -5.11
N VAL A 54 -4.41 -13.75 -3.99
CA VAL A 54 -5.75 -13.16 -3.84
C VAL A 54 -5.84 -11.84 -4.63
N PRO A 55 -6.91 -11.59 -5.40
CA PRO A 55 -7.11 -10.32 -6.09
C PRO A 55 -7.13 -9.14 -5.12
N ARG A 56 -6.45 -8.04 -5.47
CA ARG A 56 -6.26 -6.86 -4.59
C ARG A 56 -7.53 -6.28 -3.95
N PHE A 57 -8.66 -6.35 -4.65
CA PHE A 57 -9.93 -5.82 -4.13
C PHE A 57 -10.59 -6.75 -3.11
N GLU A 58 -10.42 -8.06 -3.26
CA GLU A 58 -10.89 -9.05 -2.28
C GLU A 58 -9.98 -9.03 -1.05
N ALA A 59 -8.66 -9.02 -1.28
CA ALA A 59 -7.65 -8.91 -0.22
C ALA A 59 -7.90 -7.69 0.67
N ARG A 60 -8.34 -6.56 0.08
CA ARG A 60 -8.68 -5.34 0.85
C ARG A 60 -9.72 -5.61 1.93
N SER A 61 -10.83 -6.26 1.60
CA SER A 61 -11.90 -6.55 2.55
C SER A 61 -11.42 -7.46 3.65
N GLN A 62 -10.62 -8.48 3.31
CA GLN A 62 -10.06 -9.40 4.28
C GLN A 62 -9.08 -8.71 5.24
N VAL A 63 -8.21 -7.81 4.72
CA VAL A 63 -7.28 -7.02 5.56
C VAL A 63 -8.04 -6.09 6.50
N VAL A 64 -9.07 -5.39 6.04
CA VAL A 64 -9.88 -4.51 6.91
C VAL A 64 -10.52 -5.32 8.04
N ALA A 65 -11.10 -6.49 7.72
CA ALA A 65 -11.68 -7.36 8.74
C ALA A 65 -10.63 -7.84 9.75
N ALA A 66 -9.44 -8.24 9.28
CA ALA A 66 -8.35 -8.66 10.15
C ALA A 66 -7.85 -7.52 11.06
N LEU A 67 -7.68 -6.31 10.54
CA LEU A 67 -7.28 -5.14 11.34
C LEU A 67 -8.35 -4.79 12.38
N ALA A 68 -9.62 -4.80 12.01
CA ALA A 68 -10.73 -4.56 12.93
C ALA A 68 -10.78 -5.57 14.08
N GLN A 69 -10.49 -6.85 13.81
CA GLN A 69 -10.37 -7.89 14.85
C GLN A 69 -9.20 -7.65 15.82
N GLN A 70 -8.16 -6.93 15.38
CA GLN A 70 -7.03 -6.52 16.22
C GLN A 70 -7.25 -5.14 16.89
N GLY A 71 -8.37 -4.47 16.63
CA GLY A 71 -8.66 -3.13 17.14
C GLY A 71 -7.85 -2.01 16.47
N LEU A 72 -7.41 -2.22 15.21
CA LEU A 72 -6.67 -1.27 14.39
C LEU A 72 -7.55 -0.60 13.33
#